data_AF-A0AA43BLR3-F1
#
_entry.id   AF-A0AA43BLR3-F1
#
_cell.length_a   1.000
_cell.length_b   1.000
_cell.length_c   1.000
_cell.angle_alpha   90.00
_cell.angle_beta   90.00
_cell.angle_gamma   90.00
#
_symmetry.space_group_name_H-M   'P 1'
#
loop_
_entity.id
_entity.type
_entity.pdbx_description
1 polymer ?
#
loop_
_entity_poly.entity_id
_entity_poly.type
_entity_poly.pdbx_seq_one_letter_code
_entity_poly.pdbx_strand_id
1 'polypeptide(L)'
;MFITQQLNTISELVEGQGLSDQLQHLLAQQYLNLEATLLRAKVLRDFSSAKVQYIVQSAIQAEHAEVAFLFAPFILANLNHPVIYSSPATPTVLNILNRYYQAEQKQNLKIDDVLEALNVYLDLSDSVFNDVDFFYFSLIKALCRTDVSQIFLVTSLVLNTQKLAELEQFFKVKINYISIHAHDAIIDSSEWNMRKLFFKNKDQQYIDLCEKFATLNAQLLLSYGSYNQQQATQLVEDMFYAEHIYEKLSVYAEYMQTCLQHGVSRKQATFFA
;
A
#
# COMPACT_ATOMS: atom_id res chain seq x y z
N MET A 1 -6.75 -8.87 24.45
CA MET A 1 -5.36 -8.70 24.90
C MET A 1 -4.59 -9.97 24.63
N PHE A 2 -3.37 -9.88 24.09
CA PHE A 2 -2.54 -11.04 23.75
C PHE A 2 -1.88 -11.63 25.00
N ILE A 3 -1.67 -12.95 25.01
CA ILE A 3 -0.97 -13.65 26.09
C ILE A 3 0.52 -13.27 26.04
N THR A 4 1.10 -13.27 24.82
CA THR A 4 2.46 -12.80 24.57
C THR A 4 2.55 -11.29 24.78
N GLN A 5 3.30 -10.88 25.80
CA GLN A 5 3.41 -9.47 26.21
C GLN A 5 3.87 -8.54 25.07
N GLN A 6 4.83 -8.98 24.26
CA GLN A 6 5.37 -8.18 23.14
C GLN A 6 4.34 -7.89 22.06
N LEU A 7 3.28 -8.69 21.93
CA LEU A 7 2.21 -8.41 20.98
C LEU A 7 1.27 -7.30 21.47
N ASN A 8 1.21 -7.05 22.78
CA ASN A 8 0.41 -5.95 23.31
C ASN A 8 0.97 -4.57 22.90
N THR A 9 2.27 -4.48 22.57
CA THR A 9 2.90 -3.31 21.94
C THR A 9 2.16 -2.85 20.68
N ILE A 10 1.53 -3.77 19.93
CA ILE A 10 0.73 -3.41 18.73
C ILE A 10 -0.37 -2.41 19.12
N SER A 11 -1.07 -2.63 20.22
CA SER A 11 -2.18 -1.77 20.65
C SER A 11 -1.75 -0.38 21.15
N GLU A 12 -0.45 -0.13 21.27
CA GLU A 12 0.13 1.11 21.81
C GLU A 12 0.86 1.94 20.75
N LEU A 13 0.76 1.57 19.47
CA LEU A 13 1.48 2.24 18.39
C LEU A 13 0.96 3.64 18.06
N VAL A 14 -0.35 3.87 18.12
CA VAL A 14 -0.94 5.20 17.86
C VAL A 14 -1.09 5.91 19.20
N GLU A 15 -0.56 7.13 19.31
CA GLU A 15 -0.56 7.84 20.59
C GLU A 15 -1.99 8.11 21.08
N GLY A 16 -2.30 7.60 22.27
CA GLY A 16 -3.61 7.78 22.91
C GLY A 16 -4.77 7.03 22.26
N GLN A 17 -4.51 6.17 21.25
CA GLN A 17 -5.56 5.44 20.52
C GLN A 17 -5.15 3.98 20.33
N GLY A 18 -6.04 3.05 20.68
CA GLY A 18 -5.79 1.60 20.56
C GLY A 18 -6.74 0.92 19.59
N LEU A 19 -6.71 -0.42 19.58
CA LEU A 19 -7.62 -1.25 18.79
C LEU A 19 -9.06 -1.09 19.29
N SER A 20 -9.97 -0.63 18.43
CA SER A 20 -11.41 -0.57 18.77
C SER A 20 -12.00 -1.97 18.99
N ASP A 21 -13.11 -2.04 19.72
CA ASP A 21 -13.85 -3.31 19.91
C ASP A 21 -14.34 -3.90 18.59
N GLN A 22 -14.76 -3.03 17.66
CA GLN A 22 -15.19 -3.45 16.31
C GLN A 22 -14.05 -4.14 15.56
N LEU A 23 -12.86 -3.55 15.59
CA LEU A 23 -11.69 -4.14 14.95
C LEU A 23 -11.27 -5.45 15.63
N GLN A 24 -11.29 -5.50 16.96
CA GLN A 24 -10.99 -6.74 17.70
C GLN A 24 -11.95 -7.87 17.32
N HIS A 25 -13.26 -7.58 17.22
CA HIS A 25 -14.25 -8.55 16.77
C HIS A 25 -14.01 -9.03 15.34
N LEU A 26 -13.69 -8.11 14.42
CA LEU A 26 -13.40 -8.47 13.05
C LEU A 26 -12.15 -9.36 12.94
N LEU A 27 -11.08 -9.02 13.65
CA LEU A 27 -9.85 -9.81 13.68
C LEU A 27 -10.11 -11.22 14.23
N ALA A 28 -10.95 -11.36 15.26
CA ALA A 28 -11.34 -12.66 15.79
C ALA A 28 -12.18 -13.51 14.81
N GLN A 29 -12.94 -12.87 13.92
CA GLN A 29 -13.67 -13.56 12.84
C GLN A 29 -12.74 -14.00 11.70
N GLN A 30 -11.75 -13.16 11.35
CA GLN A 30 -10.83 -13.44 10.25
C GLN A 30 -9.75 -14.45 10.62
N TYR A 31 -9.31 -14.44 11.87
CA TYR A 31 -8.23 -15.30 12.36
C TYR A 31 -8.73 -16.22 13.46
N LEU A 32 -8.70 -17.54 13.20
CA LEU A 32 -9.02 -18.55 14.22
C LEU A 32 -8.19 -18.37 15.50
N ASN A 33 -6.92 -18.01 15.34
CA ASN A 33 -6.03 -17.62 16.43
C ASN A 33 -4.98 -16.62 15.92
N LEU A 34 -5.27 -15.33 16.06
CA LEU A 34 -4.40 -14.25 15.59
C LEU A 34 -2.99 -14.30 16.20
N GLU A 35 -2.89 -14.60 17.50
CA GLU A 35 -1.61 -14.68 18.20
C GLU A 35 -0.71 -15.77 17.59
N ALA A 36 -1.27 -16.97 17.40
CA ALA A 36 -0.55 -18.07 16.77
C ALA A 36 -0.14 -17.74 15.32
N THR A 37 -1.00 -17.05 14.56
CA THR A 37 -0.70 -16.61 13.20
C THR A 37 0.47 -15.62 13.17
N LEU A 38 0.46 -14.60 14.03
CA LEU A 38 1.54 -13.60 14.13
C LEU A 38 2.88 -14.26 14.52
N LEU A 39 2.87 -15.13 15.53
CA LEU A 39 4.09 -15.81 15.99
C LEU A 39 4.63 -16.78 14.93
N ARG A 40 3.74 -17.50 14.23
CA ARG A 40 4.12 -18.37 13.12
C ARG A 40 4.71 -17.54 11.97
N ALA A 41 4.09 -16.42 11.62
CA ALA A 41 4.58 -15.55 10.56
C ALA A 41 5.99 -15.04 10.84
N LYS A 42 6.21 -14.57 12.07
CA LYS A 42 7.55 -14.18 12.57
C LYS A 42 8.59 -15.28 12.37
N VAL A 43 8.30 -16.52 12.78
CA VAL A 43 9.27 -17.63 12.67
C VAL A 43 9.53 -17.98 11.21
N LEU A 44 8.48 -18.07 10.39
CA LEU A 44 8.60 -18.47 8.99
C LEU A 44 9.26 -17.41 8.10
N ARG A 45 9.26 -16.14 8.52
CA ARG A 45 9.88 -15.02 7.79
C ARG A 45 11.37 -15.18 7.56
N ASP A 46 12.09 -15.78 8.53
CA ASP A 46 13.51 -16.07 8.40
C ASP A 46 13.81 -17.11 7.30
N PHE A 47 12.83 -17.96 6.96
CA PHE A 47 12.95 -19.02 5.96
C PHE A 47 12.38 -18.63 4.60
N SER A 48 11.70 -17.49 4.49
CA SER A 48 11.14 -17.02 3.23
C SER A 48 12.23 -16.55 2.27
N SER A 49 12.28 -17.17 1.09
CA SER A 49 13.06 -16.69 -0.05
C SER A 49 12.46 -15.44 -0.68
N ALA A 50 11.14 -15.31 -0.67
CA ALA A 50 10.44 -14.11 -1.11
C ALA A 50 10.62 -12.97 -0.10
N LYS A 51 10.80 -11.74 -0.63
CA LYS A 51 10.98 -10.50 0.15
C LYS A 51 9.99 -9.45 -0.36
N VAL A 52 8.76 -9.55 0.14
CA VAL A 52 7.66 -8.67 -0.24
C VAL A 52 7.71 -7.39 0.60
N GLN A 53 7.43 -6.27 -0.05
CA GLN A 53 7.25 -4.96 0.57
C GLN A 53 5.77 -4.76 0.85
N TYR A 54 5.42 -4.17 1.99
CA TYR A 54 4.03 -3.85 2.31
C TYR A 54 3.89 -2.36 2.56
N ILE A 55 3.00 -1.68 1.87
CA ILE A 55 2.71 -0.26 2.07
C ILE A 55 1.33 -0.16 2.71
N VAL A 56 1.24 0.49 3.86
CA VAL A 56 -0.02 0.87 4.50
C VAL A 56 -0.16 2.38 4.38
N GLN A 57 -1.12 2.82 3.58
CA GLN A 57 -1.38 4.24 3.36
C GLN A 57 -2.77 4.63 3.87
N SER A 58 -2.81 5.62 4.76
CA SER A 58 -4.06 6.24 5.26
C SER A 58 -4.91 6.82 4.13
N ALA A 59 -6.14 7.21 4.47
CA ALA A 59 -7.09 7.78 3.51
C ALA A 59 -6.49 8.97 2.75
N ILE A 60 -6.53 8.90 1.41
CA ILE A 60 -5.98 9.93 0.52
C ILE A 60 -7.06 10.97 0.22
N GLN A 61 -6.70 12.25 0.40
CA GLN A 61 -7.53 13.40 0.04
C GLN A 61 -7.19 13.95 -1.35
N ALA A 62 -8.17 14.54 -2.04
CA ALA A 62 -8.04 14.93 -3.45
C ALA A 62 -7.00 16.05 -3.71
N GLU A 63 -6.82 16.96 -2.76
CA GLU A 63 -5.94 18.13 -2.89
C GLU A 63 -4.60 17.95 -2.17
N HIS A 64 -4.28 16.75 -1.68
CA HIS A 64 -3.08 16.52 -0.85
C HIS A 64 -2.01 15.74 -1.59
N ALA A 65 -0.75 16.14 -1.42
CA ALA A 65 0.39 15.54 -2.12
C ALA A 65 0.65 14.07 -1.78
N GLU A 66 0.12 13.57 -0.65
CA GLU A 66 0.22 12.17 -0.22
C GLU A 66 -0.32 11.16 -1.25
N VAL A 67 -1.21 11.60 -2.14
CA VAL A 67 -1.67 10.82 -3.30
C VAL A 67 -0.51 10.33 -4.18
N ALA A 68 0.66 10.98 -4.13
CA ALA A 68 1.89 10.53 -4.79
C ALA A 68 2.23 9.07 -4.47
N PHE A 69 1.96 8.63 -3.24
CA PHE A 69 2.25 7.26 -2.78
C PHE A 69 1.27 6.22 -3.35
N LEU A 70 0.17 6.62 -3.99
CA LEU A 70 -0.66 5.71 -4.79
C LEU A 70 0.13 5.09 -5.95
N PHE A 71 1.19 5.77 -6.42
CA PHE A 71 2.07 5.30 -7.49
C PHE A 71 3.28 4.50 -6.98
N ALA A 72 3.54 4.51 -5.67
CA ALA A 72 4.60 3.76 -5.01
C ALA A 72 4.66 2.27 -5.39
N PRO A 73 3.55 1.50 -5.41
CA PRO A 73 3.60 0.10 -5.79
C PRO A 73 4.17 -0.12 -7.20
N PHE A 74 3.86 0.76 -8.15
CA PHE A 74 4.34 0.65 -9.53
C PHE A 74 5.82 1.05 -9.66
N ILE A 75 6.27 2.00 -8.85
CA ILE A 75 7.69 2.38 -8.74
C ILE A 75 8.50 1.18 -8.21
N LEU A 76 8.07 0.59 -7.09
CA LEU A 76 8.77 -0.56 -6.49
C LEU A 76 8.75 -1.79 -7.40
N ALA A 77 7.65 -2.07 -8.08
CA ALA A 77 7.58 -3.18 -9.02
C ALA A 77 8.41 -2.97 -10.29
N ASN A 78 8.60 -1.72 -10.75
CA ASN A 78 9.59 -1.41 -11.80
C ASN A 78 11.03 -1.71 -11.35
N LEU A 79 11.32 -1.59 -10.06
CA LEU A 79 12.60 -1.97 -9.46
C LEU A 79 12.69 -3.45 -9.07
N ASN A 80 11.70 -4.27 -9.47
CA ASN A 80 11.60 -5.68 -9.12
C ASN A 80 11.52 -5.94 -7.60
N HIS A 81 10.90 -5.02 -6.86
CA HIS A 81 10.52 -5.23 -5.47
C HIS A 81 9.02 -5.59 -5.42
N PRO A 82 8.67 -6.87 -5.18
CA PRO A 82 7.28 -7.28 -5.05
C PRO A 82 6.60 -6.51 -3.92
N VAL A 83 5.43 -5.93 -4.17
CA VAL A 83 4.79 -5.01 -3.24
C VAL A 83 3.29 -5.26 -3.13
N ILE A 84 2.81 -5.27 -1.88
CA ILE A 84 1.40 -5.15 -1.53
C ILE A 84 1.16 -3.73 -1.05
N TYR A 85 0.21 -3.03 -1.67
CA TYR A 85 -0.19 -1.69 -1.29
C TYR A 85 -1.61 -1.73 -0.73
N SER A 86 -1.78 -1.31 0.53
CA SER A 86 -3.07 -1.26 1.21
C SER A 86 -3.47 0.18 1.47
N SER A 87 -4.69 0.53 1.06
CA SER A 87 -5.27 1.86 1.30
C SER A 87 -6.81 1.76 1.36
N PRO A 88 -7.52 2.68 2.03
CA PRO A 88 -8.96 2.79 1.87
C PRO A 88 -9.32 3.14 0.42
N ALA A 89 -10.39 2.55 -0.09
CA ALA A 89 -10.95 2.86 -1.41
C ALA A 89 -11.69 4.22 -1.38
N THR A 90 -10.97 5.31 -1.07
CA THR A 90 -11.56 6.66 -1.03
C THR A 90 -12.02 7.08 -2.43
N PRO A 91 -12.94 8.05 -2.55
CA PRO A 91 -13.31 8.62 -3.84
C PRO A 91 -12.11 9.07 -4.67
N THR A 92 -11.08 9.66 -4.03
CA THR A 92 -9.82 10.04 -4.69
C THR A 92 -9.10 8.86 -5.31
N VAL A 93 -8.90 7.78 -4.54
CA VAL A 93 -8.23 6.56 -5.03
C VAL A 93 -9.01 5.95 -6.20
N LEU A 94 -10.33 5.81 -6.05
CA LEU A 94 -11.19 5.25 -7.08
C LEU A 94 -11.23 6.13 -8.34
N ASN A 95 -11.30 7.46 -8.20
CA ASN A 95 -11.29 8.39 -9.34
C ASN A 95 -10.02 8.29 -10.19
N ILE A 96 -8.89 7.90 -9.60
CA ILE A 96 -7.62 7.69 -10.31
C ILE A 96 -7.61 6.30 -10.95
N LEU A 97 -7.86 5.24 -10.17
CA LEU A 97 -7.72 3.86 -10.63
C LEU A 97 -8.84 3.42 -11.59
N ASN A 98 -10.07 3.94 -11.42
CA ASN A 98 -11.22 3.61 -12.28
C ASN A 98 -11.11 4.11 -13.71
N ARG A 99 -10.09 4.93 -14.00
CA ARG A 99 -9.73 5.29 -15.38
C ARG A 99 -9.09 4.11 -16.14
N TYR A 100 -8.64 3.07 -15.42
CA TYR A 100 -7.88 1.95 -15.97
C TYR A 100 -8.61 0.60 -15.81
N TYR A 101 -9.24 0.33 -14.67
CA TYR A 101 -10.01 -0.89 -14.40
C TYR A 101 -11.06 -0.63 -13.31
N GLN A 102 -12.06 -1.50 -13.14
CA GLN A 102 -13.08 -1.33 -12.09
C GLN A 102 -12.51 -1.67 -10.71
N ALA A 103 -11.89 -0.69 -10.03
CA ALA A 103 -11.12 -0.89 -8.80
C ALA A 103 -11.99 -1.16 -7.57
N GLU A 104 -13.24 -0.72 -7.57
CA GLU A 104 -14.23 -1.01 -6.51
C GLU A 104 -14.72 -2.46 -6.53
N GLN A 105 -14.53 -3.18 -7.65
CA GLN A 105 -15.00 -4.56 -7.74
C GLN A 105 -14.03 -5.51 -7.06
N LYS A 106 -14.47 -6.05 -5.90
CA LYS A 106 -13.73 -7.09 -5.20
C LYS A 106 -13.60 -8.35 -6.03
N GLN A 107 -12.38 -8.86 -6.09
CA GLN A 107 -12.07 -10.15 -6.68
C GLN A 107 -11.53 -11.10 -5.63
N ASN A 108 -11.94 -12.36 -5.73
CA ASN A 108 -11.33 -13.44 -4.95
C ASN A 108 -10.05 -13.92 -5.65
N LEU A 109 -9.08 -13.01 -5.82
CA LEU A 109 -7.75 -13.35 -6.34
C LEU A 109 -6.85 -13.84 -5.22
N LYS A 110 -5.99 -14.80 -5.54
CA LYS A 110 -4.89 -15.18 -4.66
C LYS A 110 -3.80 -14.13 -4.80
N ILE A 111 -3.49 -13.44 -3.71
CA ILE A 111 -2.48 -12.37 -3.68
C ILE A 111 -1.15 -12.87 -4.25
N ASP A 112 -0.74 -14.09 -3.89
CA ASP A 112 0.56 -14.65 -4.27
C ASP A 112 0.66 -14.88 -5.79
N ASP A 113 -0.40 -15.35 -6.45
CA ASP A 113 -0.45 -15.52 -7.91
C ASP A 113 -0.30 -14.17 -8.64
N VAL A 114 -0.92 -13.11 -8.11
CA VAL A 114 -0.82 -11.76 -8.70
C VAL A 114 0.57 -11.17 -8.47
N LEU A 115 1.15 -11.35 -7.29
CA LEU A 115 2.51 -10.91 -6.99
C LEU A 115 3.54 -11.63 -7.86
N GLU A 116 3.39 -12.94 -8.08
CA GLU A 116 4.29 -13.71 -8.96
C GLU A 116 4.22 -13.21 -10.41
N ALA A 117 3.02 -12.84 -10.89
CA ALA A 117 2.84 -12.34 -12.25
C ALA A 117 3.30 -10.89 -12.44
N LEU A 118 3.05 -10.00 -11.47
CA LEU A 118 3.10 -8.55 -11.68
C LEU A 118 4.02 -7.79 -10.72
N ASN A 119 4.51 -8.44 -9.66
CA ASN A 119 5.18 -7.80 -8.52
C ASN A 119 4.33 -6.74 -7.80
N VAL A 120 3.02 -6.62 -8.08
CA VAL A 120 2.13 -5.62 -7.47
C VAL A 120 0.81 -6.27 -7.06
N TYR A 121 0.33 -5.94 -5.86
CA TYR A 121 -1.05 -6.18 -5.47
C TYR A 121 -1.63 -4.96 -4.75
N LEU A 122 -2.74 -4.42 -5.26
CA LEU A 122 -3.48 -3.34 -4.60
C LEU A 122 -4.61 -3.94 -3.74
N ASP A 123 -4.50 -3.75 -2.43
CA ASP A 123 -5.44 -4.18 -1.40
C ASP A 123 -6.28 -2.99 -0.95
N LEU A 124 -7.29 -2.66 -1.76
CA LEU A 124 -8.19 -1.54 -1.49
C LEU A 124 -9.31 -2.01 -0.55
N SER A 125 -9.37 -1.42 0.64
CA SER A 125 -10.39 -1.76 1.64
C SER A 125 -11.63 -0.88 1.48
N ASP A 126 -12.82 -1.48 1.66
CA ASP A 126 -14.05 -0.70 1.73
C ASP A 126 -13.98 0.25 2.94
N SER A 127 -14.44 1.49 2.77
CA SER A 127 -14.28 2.61 3.70
C SER A 127 -15.08 2.51 5.02
N VAL A 128 -15.16 1.32 5.63
CA VAL A 128 -15.93 1.09 6.87
C VAL A 128 -15.10 1.43 8.12
N PHE A 129 -13.76 1.44 8.00
CA PHE A 129 -12.88 1.77 9.10
C PHE A 129 -12.64 3.28 9.22
N ASN A 130 -12.47 3.75 10.45
CA ASN A 130 -11.75 5.00 10.69
C ASN A 130 -10.24 4.81 10.44
N ASP A 131 -9.47 5.91 10.43
CA ASP A 131 -8.05 5.87 10.10
C ASP A 131 -7.22 4.97 11.02
N VAL A 132 -7.54 4.92 12.32
CA VAL A 132 -6.81 4.10 13.29
C VAL A 132 -7.12 2.62 13.15
N ASP A 133 -8.40 2.28 12.95
CA ASP A 133 -8.79 0.90 12.72
C ASP A 133 -8.22 0.37 11.41
N PHE A 134 -8.25 1.19 10.34
CA PHE A 134 -7.61 0.84 9.08
C PHE A 134 -6.10 0.60 9.27
N PHE A 135 -5.42 1.54 9.95
CA PHE A 135 -3.98 1.42 10.23
C PHE A 135 -3.65 0.10 10.94
N TYR A 136 -4.35 -0.21 12.02
CA TYR A 136 -4.11 -1.42 12.80
C TYR A 136 -4.46 -2.68 12.02
N PHE A 137 -5.59 -2.69 11.32
CA PHE A 137 -6.02 -3.81 10.50
C PHE A 137 -4.96 -4.17 9.45
N SER A 138 -4.51 -3.16 8.69
CA SER A 138 -3.55 -3.36 7.61
C SER A 138 -2.15 -3.71 8.13
N LEU A 139 -1.70 -3.10 9.24
CA LEU A 139 -0.44 -3.49 9.88
C LEU A 139 -0.48 -4.94 10.37
N ILE A 140 -1.55 -5.35 11.04
CA ILE A 140 -1.70 -6.74 11.52
C ILE A 140 -1.72 -7.71 10.33
N LYS A 141 -2.45 -7.37 9.26
CA LYS A 141 -2.46 -8.16 8.02
C LYS A 141 -1.07 -8.32 7.43
N ALA A 142 -0.26 -7.25 7.40
CA ALA A 142 1.14 -7.29 6.97
C ALA A 142 2.02 -8.17 7.87
N LEU A 143 1.90 -8.03 9.20
CA LEU A 143 2.68 -8.80 10.17
C LEU A 143 2.35 -10.30 10.16
N CYS A 144 1.12 -10.66 9.77
CA CYS A 144 0.67 -12.03 9.58
C CYS A 144 1.25 -12.70 8.32
N ARG A 145 1.86 -11.95 7.38
CA ARG A 145 2.48 -12.53 6.18
C ARG A 145 3.90 -13.01 6.47
N THR A 146 4.21 -14.21 5.98
CA THR A 146 5.51 -14.87 6.17
C THR A 146 6.59 -14.33 5.23
N ASP A 147 6.22 -13.66 4.14
CA ASP A 147 7.14 -13.22 3.09
C ASP A 147 7.46 -11.73 3.12
N VAL A 148 6.78 -10.97 3.98
CA VAL A 148 7.01 -9.53 4.14
C VAL A 148 8.34 -9.30 4.83
N SER A 149 9.23 -8.56 4.18
CA SER A 149 10.53 -8.15 4.73
C SER A 149 10.53 -6.71 5.24
N GLN A 150 9.64 -5.89 4.70
CA GLN A 150 9.58 -4.46 5.00
C GLN A 150 8.16 -3.93 4.93
N ILE A 151 7.83 -3.03 5.85
CA ILE A 151 6.55 -2.34 5.94
C ILE A 151 6.81 -0.83 5.87
N PHE A 152 6.06 -0.12 5.04
CA PHE A 152 6.01 1.33 4.99
C PHE A 152 4.67 1.79 5.55
N LEU A 153 4.72 2.64 6.57
CA LEU A 153 3.55 3.24 7.20
C LEU A 153 3.46 4.70 6.75
N VAL A 154 2.59 4.96 5.78
CA VAL A 154 2.36 6.28 5.19
C VAL A 154 1.09 6.84 5.82
N THR A 155 1.24 7.66 6.86
CA THR A 155 0.08 8.10 7.67
C THR A 155 0.28 9.46 8.33
N SER A 156 -0.83 10.17 8.54
CA SER A 156 -0.89 11.39 9.36
C SER A 156 -1.03 11.09 10.86
N LEU A 157 -1.26 9.82 11.25
CA LEU A 157 -1.33 9.42 12.65
C LEU A 157 0.02 9.65 13.35
N VAL A 158 -0.06 10.08 14.61
CA VAL A 158 1.12 10.21 15.48
C VAL A 158 1.46 8.85 16.05
N LEU A 159 2.57 8.29 15.58
CA LEU A 159 3.02 6.95 15.96
C LEU A 159 4.13 7.02 17.01
N ASN A 160 4.05 6.13 18.00
CA ASN A 160 5.11 5.94 18.98
C ASN A 160 6.30 5.20 18.34
N THR A 161 7.35 5.94 18.02
CA THR A 161 8.54 5.43 17.32
C THR A 161 9.34 4.42 18.14
N GLN A 162 9.34 4.53 19.46
CA GLN A 162 9.98 3.53 20.33
C GLN A 162 9.25 2.19 20.24
N LYS A 163 7.91 2.21 20.30
CA LYS A 163 7.06 1.00 20.18
C LYS A 163 7.16 0.39 18.79
N LEU A 164 7.28 1.21 17.74
CA LEU A 164 7.57 0.73 16.39
C LEU A 164 8.92 0.00 16.32
N ALA A 165 9.98 0.54 16.94
CA ALA A 165 11.29 -0.11 16.97
C ALA A 165 11.27 -1.44 17.74
N GLU A 166 10.57 -1.49 18.88
CA GLU A 166 10.35 -2.75 19.63
C GLU A 166 9.64 -3.80 18.75
N LEU A 167 8.63 -3.36 17.98
CA LEU A 167 7.86 -4.23 17.10
C LEU A 167 8.68 -4.74 15.91
N GLU A 168 9.45 -3.86 15.25
CA GLU A 168 10.38 -4.20 14.18
C GLU A 168 11.38 -5.27 14.63
N GLN A 169 12.02 -5.06 15.80
CA GLN A 169 12.96 -6.03 16.37
C GLN A 169 12.27 -7.36 16.69
N PHE A 170 11.07 -7.30 17.28
CA PHE A 170 10.35 -8.51 17.67
C PHE A 170 9.92 -9.33 16.45
N PHE A 171 9.40 -8.71 15.40
CA PHE A 171 8.91 -9.39 14.20
C PHE A 171 10.00 -9.64 13.14
N LYS A 172 11.21 -9.11 13.31
CA LYS A 172 12.30 -9.22 12.33
C LYS A 172 11.86 -8.71 10.94
N VAL A 173 11.22 -7.55 10.94
CA VAL A 173 10.71 -6.88 9.73
C VAL A 173 11.07 -5.40 9.82
N LYS A 174 11.58 -4.82 8.74
CA LYS A 174 11.91 -3.39 8.73
C LYS A 174 10.63 -2.56 8.65
N ILE A 175 10.44 -1.58 9.52
CA ILE A 175 9.25 -0.71 9.53
C ILE A 175 9.70 0.74 9.33
N ASN A 176 9.30 1.33 8.21
CA ASN A 176 9.59 2.72 7.91
C ASN A 176 8.33 3.55 8.10
N TYR A 177 8.42 4.60 8.90
CA TYR A 177 7.33 5.54 9.10
C TYR A 177 7.55 6.78 8.22
N ILE A 178 6.57 7.08 7.38
CA ILE A 178 6.51 8.28 6.53
C ILE A 178 5.32 9.11 7.02
N SER A 179 5.63 10.22 7.70
CA SER A 179 4.61 11.13 8.21
C SER A 179 4.03 11.96 7.08
N ILE A 180 2.70 12.06 7.05
CA ILE A 180 1.98 12.89 6.08
C ILE A 180 1.62 14.24 6.71
N HIS A 181 1.81 15.32 5.96
CA HIS A 181 1.47 16.67 6.40
C HIS A 181 0.26 17.21 5.63
N ALA A 182 -0.83 17.50 6.36
CA ALA A 182 -2.10 17.99 5.80
C ALA A 182 -2.03 19.36 5.09
N HIS A 183 -0.90 20.07 5.18
CA HIS A 183 -0.72 21.39 4.56
C HIS A 183 -0.04 21.30 3.19
N ASP A 184 0.31 20.10 2.72
CA ASP A 184 1.05 19.93 1.48
C ASP A 184 0.11 19.85 0.26
N ALA A 185 -0.54 20.96 -0.03
CA ALA A 185 -1.59 21.04 -1.05
C ALA A 185 -1.04 20.90 -2.49
N ILE A 186 -1.89 20.37 -3.37
CA ILE A 186 -1.68 20.23 -4.80
C ILE A 186 -3.00 20.51 -5.54
N ILE A 187 -2.95 20.52 -6.86
CA ILE A 187 -4.16 20.60 -7.69
C ILE A 187 -5.06 19.39 -7.44
N ASP A 188 -6.39 19.60 -7.40
CA ASP A 188 -7.36 18.55 -7.13
C ASP A 188 -7.20 17.38 -8.11
N SER A 189 -7.01 16.18 -7.56
CA SER A 189 -6.85 14.92 -8.30
C SER A 189 -7.96 14.58 -9.28
N SER A 190 -9.18 15.07 -9.06
CA SER A 190 -10.29 14.91 -10.00
C SER A 190 -10.07 15.66 -11.31
N GLU A 191 -9.33 16.78 -11.29
CA GLU A 191 -9.04 17.62 -12.45
C GLU A 191 -7.78 17.18 -13.22
N TRP A 192 -7.06 16.18 -12.72
CA TRP A 192 -5.81 15.77 -13.33
C TRP A 192 -5.96 15.23 -14.75
N ASN A 193 -5.07 15.70 -15.61
CA ASN A 193 -4.79 15.13 -16.92
C ASN A 193 -3.71 14.04 -16.78
N MET A 194 -4.14 12.77 -16.75
CA MET A 194 -3.20 11.64 -16.59
C MET A 194 -2.18 11.54 -17.72
N ARG A 195 -2.51 12.04 -18.94
CA ARG A 195 -1.53 12.07 -20.04
C ARG A 195 -0.40 13.04 -19.72
N LYS A 196 -0.72 14.22 -19.18
CA LYS A 196 0.32 15.15 -18.73
C LYS A 196 1.11 14.56 -17.56
N LEU A 197 0.45 13.90 -16.60
CA LEU A 197 1.15 13.29 -15.47
C LEU A 197 2.18 12.23 -15.90
N PHE A 198 1.84 11.35 -16.85
CA PHE A 198 2.69 10.19 -17.16
C PHE A 198 3.53 10.27 -18.44
N PHE A 199 3.29 11.24 -19.33
CA PHE A 199 3.99 11.32 -20.62
C PHE A 199 4.87 12.57 -20.72
N LYS A 200 5.79 12.58 -21.68
CA LYS A 200 6.82 13.62 -21.83
C LYS A 200 6.29 15.04 -22.02
N ASN A 201 5.11 15.21 -22.61
CA ASN A 201 4.54 16.54 -22.88
C ASN A 201 3.81 17.09 -21.64
N LYS A 202 4.51 17.87 -20.83
CA LYS A 202 4.03 18.51 -19.61
C LYS A 202 4.07 20.03 -19.73
N ASP A 203 3.08 20.69 -19.15
CA ASP A 203 3.18 22.12 -18.82
C ASP A 203 3.84 22.28 -17.44
N GLN A 204 4.12 23.53 -17.03
CA GLN A 204 4.80 23.81 -15.77
C GLN A 204 4.09 23.19 -14.55
N GLN A 205 2.75 23.19 -14.54
CA GLN A 205 1.98 22.64 -13.42
C GLN A 205 2.24 21.14 -13.22
N TYR A 206 2.34 20.36 -14.31
CA TYR A 206 2.63 18.93 -14.21
C TYR A 206 4.12 18.61 -14.05
N ILE A 207 5.02 19.52 -14.45
CA ILE A 207 6.45 19.42 -14.11
C ILE A 207 6.60 19.54 -12.59
N ASP A 208 6.07 20.60 -11.99
CA ASP A 208 6.15 20.85 -10.55
C ASP A 208 5.48 19.71 -9.75
N LEU A 209 4.35 19.20 -10.24
CA LEU A 209 3.66 18.06 -9.62
C LEU A 209 4.50 16.78 -9.65
N CYS A 210 5.16 16.48 -10.78
CA CYS A 210 6.03 15.31 -10.90
C CYS A 210 7.28 15.41 -10.03
N GLU A 211 7.92 16.59 -9.95
CA GLU A 211 9.06 16.82 -9.06
C GLU A 211 8.67 16.58 -7.59
N LYS A 212 7.48 17.06 -7.20
CA LYS A 212 6.93 16.84 -5.86
C LYS A 212 6.66 15.36 -5.60
N PHE A 213 6.02 14.66 -6.55
CA PHE A 213 5.73 13.23 -6.42
C PHE A 213 7.01 12.39 -6.37
N ALA A 214 8.03 12.76 -7.14
CA ALA A 214 9.33 12.12 -7.13
C ALA A 214 10.01 12.29 -5.78
N THR A 215 10.00 13.51 -5.23
CA THR A 215 10.59 13.81 -3.92
C THR A 215 9.91 13.02 -2.79
N LEU A 216 8.58 12.90 -2.81
CA LEU A 216 7.83 12.13 -1.82
C LEU A 216 8.15 10.62 -1.92
N ASN A 217 8.05 10.06 -3.13
CA ASN A 217 8.29 8.63 -3.34
C ASN A 217 9.78 8.23 -3.14
N ALA A 218 10.72 9.17 -3.29
CA ALA A 218 12.13 8.92 -2.99
C ALA A 218 12.36 8.45 -1.54
N GLN A 219 11.51 8.83 -0.59
CA GLN A 219 11.56 8.37 0.79
C GLN A 219 11.45 6.84 0.91
N LEU A 220 10.72 6.19 0.01
CA LEU A 220 10.64 4.72 -0.05
C LEU A 220 11.99 4.13 -0.45
N LEU A 221 12.66 4.75 -1.42
CA LEU A 221 13.90 4.26 -2.02
C LEU A 221 15.11 4.44 -1.09
N LEU A 222 15.11 5.51 -0.28
CA LEU A 222 16.14 5.76 0.74
C LEU A 222 16.29 4.59 1.71
N SER A 223 15.21 3.88 2.00
CA SER A 223 15.22 2.75 2.92
C SER A 223 16.10 1.58 2.44
N TYR A 224 16.42 1.49 1.15
CA TYR A 224 17.27 0.43 0.59
C TYR A 224 18.77 0.73 0.72
N GLY A 225 19.16 1.96 1.08
CA GLY A 225 20.58 2.34 1.28
C GLY A 225 21.42 2.44 0.01
N SER A 226 20.88 2.07 -1.16
CA SER A 226 21.56 2.11 -2.46
C SER A 226 21.59 3.50 -3.11
N TYR A 227 20.79 4.44 -2.60
CA TYR A 227 20.59 5.76 -3.19
C TYR A 227 20.67 6.84 -2.12
N ASN A 228 21.28 7.97 -2.47
CA ASN A 228 21.05 9.22 -1.74
C ASN A 228 19.74 9.88 -2.22
N GLN A 229 19.31 10.93 -1.52
CA GLN A 229 18.05 11.63 -1.82
C GLN A 229 17.95 12.11 -3.27
N GLN A 230 19.02 12.69 -3.80
CA GLN A 230 19.04 13.22 -5.16
C GLN A 230 18.91 12.10 -6.19
N GLN A 231 19.66 11.00 -6.02
CA GLN A 231 19.59 9.83 -6.89
C GLN A 231 18.21 9.16 -6.85
N ALA A 232 17.63 9.02 -5.66
CA ALA A 232 16.30 8.44 -5.48
C ALA A 232 15.22 9.31 -6.14
N THR A 233 15.31 10.64 -5.98
CA THR A 233 14.37 11.59 -6.59
C THR A 233 14.47 11.53 -8.11
N GLN A 234 15.67 11.64 -8.67
CA GLN A 234 15.89 11.57 -10.13
C GLN A 234 15.37 10.25 -10.70
N LEU A 235 15.63 9.13 -10.03
CA LEU A 235 15.16 7.81 -10.49
C LEU A 235 13.64 7.74 -10.58
N VAL A 236 12.92 8.25 -9.57
CA VAL A 236 11.45 8.28 -9.60
C VAL A 236 10.94 9.26 -10.65
N GLU A 237 11.56 10.43 -10.76
CA GLU A 237 11.23 11.42 -11.77
C GLU A 237 11.34 10.81 -13.18
N ASP A 238 12.45 10.15 -13.48
CA ASP A 238 12.67 9.45 -14.75
C ASP A 238 11.56 8.43 -15.04
N MET A 239 11.04 7.73 -14.03
CA MET A 239 9.91 6.79 -14.20
C MET A 239 8.58 7.48 -14.54
N PHE A 240 8.35 8.70 -14.07
CA PHE A 240 7.19 9.52 -14.48
C PHE A 240 7.35 10.12 -15.88
N TYR A 241 8.58 10.39 -16.33
CA TYR A 241 8.87 10.96 -17.65
C TYR A 241 8.97 9.92 -18.77
N ALA A 242 9.52 8.74 -18.49
CA ALA A 242 9.71 7.66 -19.45
C ALA A 242 8.56 6.63 -19.41
N GLU A 243 7.38 7.03 -18.91
CA GLU A 243 6.13 6.26 -18.98
C GLU A 243 6.13 4.93 -18.19
N HIS A 244 7.21 4.57 -17.50
CA HIS A 244 7.36 3.31 -16.76
C HIS A 244 6.25 3.08 -15.72
N ILE A 245 5.82 4.13 -15.00
CA ILE A 245 4.71 4.01 -14.04
C ILE A 245 3.40 3.70 -14.76
N TYR A 246 3.14 4.39 -15.87
CA TYR A 246 1.94 4.19 -16.67
C TYR A 246 1.91 2.79 -17.30
N GLU A 247 3.04 2.30 -17.82
CA GLU A 247 3.15 0.95 -18.38
C GLU A 247 2.80 -0.11 -17.33
N LYS A 248 3.39 -0.05 -16.14
CA LYS A 248 3.08 -0.99 -15.05
C LYS A 248 1.64 -0.90 -14.59
N LEU A 249 1.10 0.31 -14.42
CA LEU A 249 -0.31 0.52 -14.07
C LEU A 249 -1.25 -0.05 -15.14
N SER A 250 -0.93 0.16 -16.42
CA SER A 250 -1.74 -0.32 -17.54
C SER A 250 -1.74 -1.85 -17.62
N VAL A 251 -0.58 -2.50 -17.47
CA VAL A 251 -0.47 -3.97 -17.43
C VAL A 251 -1.23 -4.54 -16.23
N TYR A 252 -1.08 -3.92 -15.06
CA TYR A 252 -1.84 -4.31 -13.86
C TYR A 252 -3.35 -4.21 -14.10
N ALA A 253 -3.80 -3.07 -14.64
CA ALA A 253 -5.21 -2.84 -14.93
C ALA A 253 -5.78 -3.82 -15.95
N GLU A 254 -5.06 -4.13 -17.02
CA GLU A 254 -5.46 -5.12 -18.02
C GLU A 254 -5.62 -6.51 -17.40
N TYR A 255 -4.65 -6.93 -16.57
CA TYR A 255 -4.74 -8.19 -15.84
C TYR A 255 -5.98 -8.23 -14.93
N MET A 256 -6.17 -7.19 -14.11
CA MET A 256 -7.30 -7.10 -13.19
C MET A 256 -8.64 -7.10 -13.94
N GLN A 257 -8.75 -6.36 -15.03
CA GLN A 257 -9.96 -6.29 -15.86
C GLN A 257 -10.27 -7.63 -16.52
N THR A 258 -9.25 -8.36 -16.97
CA THR A 258 -9.38 -9.71 -17.53
C THR A 258 -9.92 -10.68 -16.47
N CYS A 259 -9.39 -10.62 -15.26
CA CYS A 259 -9.89 -11.42 -14.15
C CYS A 259 -11.35 -11.10 -13.79
N LEU A 260 -11.78 -9.83 -13.84
CA LEU A 260 -13.19 -9.44 -13.66
C LEU A 260 -14.08 -10.08 -14.72
N GLN A 261 -13.72 -9.94 -16.00
CA GLN A 261 -14.52 -10.44 -17.12
C GLN A 261 -14.70 -11.96 -17.06
N HIS A 262 -13.64 -12.71 -16.73
CA HIS A 262 -13.72 -14.16 -16.56
C HIS A 262 -14.46 -14.58 -15.28
N GLY A 263 -14.32 -13.82 -14.19
CA GLY A 263 -15.08 -14.03 -12.95
C GLY A 263 -16.59 -13.86 -13.17
N VAL A 264 -17.00 -12.83 -13.91
CA VAL A 264 -18.40 -12.58 -14.31
C VAL A 264 -18.90 -13.67 -15.24
N SER A 265 -18.10 -14.09 -16.22
CA SER A 265 -18.47 -15.16 -17.16
C SER A 265 -18.70 -16.51 -16.46
N ARG A 266 -17.87 -16.86 -15.46
CA ARG A 266 -18.05 -18.07 -14.64
C ARG A 266 -19.31 -18.01 -13.77
N LYS A 267 -19.65 -16.83 -13.22
CA LYS A 267 -20.89 -16.63 -12.45
C LYS A 267 -22.14 -16.73 -13.33
N GLN A 268 -22.10 -16.23 -14.57
CA GLN A 268 -23.21 -16.39 -15.51
C GLN A 268 -23.39 -17.86 -15.94
N ALA A 269 -22.31 -18.58 -16.24
CA ALA A 269 -22.39 -20.00 -16.62
C ALA A 269 -22.93 -20.91 -15.50
N THR A 270 -22.72 -20.56 -14.24
CA THR A 270 -23.25 -21.29 -13.07
C THR A 270 -24.69 -20.93 -12.71
N PHE A 271 -25.21 -19.80 -13.21
CA PHE A 271 -26.62 -19.43 -13.04
C PHE A 271 -27.54 -20.06 -14.10
N PHE A 272 -26.97 -20.61 -15.19
CA PHE A 272 -27.69 -21.27 -16.27
C PHE A 272 -27.49 -22.80 -16.32
N ALA A 273 -26.90 -23.39 -15.28
CA ALA A 273 -26.73 -24.84 -15.10
C ALA A 273 -27.53 -25.31 -13.88
#